data_AF-A0A7X8GT94-F1
#
_entry.id   AF-A0A7X8GT94-F1
#
_cell.length_a   1.000
_cell.length_b   1.000
_cell.length_c   1.000
_cell.angle_alpha   90.00
_cell.angle_beta   90.00
_cell.angle_gamma   90.00
#
_symmetry.space_group_name_H-M   'P 1'
#
loop_
_entity.id
_entity.type
_entity.pdbx_description
1 polymer ?
#
loop_
_entity_poly.entity_id
_entity_poly.type
_entity_poly.pdbx_seq_one_letter_code
_entity_poly.pdbx_strand_id
1 'polypeptide(L)' 'MSRFASSVANLRSSEIRDLMSLATAPDMISFAGGMPGNELFPIETIDRIYHSLTLKEKQVALQYG' A
#
# COMPACT_ATOMS: atom_id res chain seq x y z
N MET A 1 -31.76 9.29 15.48
CA MET A 1 -31.41 9.15 14.05
C MET A 1 -30.07 9.84 13.85
N SER A 2 -29.04 9.09 13.47
CA SER A 2 -27.67 9.61 13.30
C SER A 2 -27.63 10.60 12.13
N ARG A 3 -27.06 11.79 12.37
CA ARG A 3 -26.89 12.84 11.36
C ARG A 3 -25.43 12.85 10.92
N PHE A 4 -25.18 12.57 9.64
CA PHE A 4 -23.86 12.66 9.05
C PHE A 4 -23.56 14.09 8.56
N ALA A 5 -22.28 14.44 8.46
CA ALA A 5 -21.85 15.69 7.84
C ALA A 5 -22.15 15.69 6.34
N SER A 6 -22.36 16.87 5.75
CA SER A 6 -22.68 17.03 4.32
C SER A 6 -21.57 16.50 3.40
N SER A 7 -20.31 16.53 3.84
CA SER A 7 -19.17 15.98 3.12
C SER A 7 -19.26 14.48 2.87
N VAL A 8 -19.93 13.74 3.76
CA VAL A 8 -20.08 12.28 3.67
C VAL A 8 -20.88 11.88 2.42
N ALA A 9 -21.80 12.74 1.96
CA ALA A 9 -22.61 12.48 0.77
C ALA A 9 -21.77 12.36 -0.53
N ASN A 10 -20.57 12.95 -0.53
CA ASN A 10 -19.66 12.97 -1.68
C ASN A 10 -18.62 11.84 -1.64
N LEU A 11 -18.56 11.06 -0.57
CA LEU A 11 -17.68 9.90 -0.52
C LEU A 11 -18.19 8.83 -1.52
N ARG A 12 -17.25 8.24 -2.25
CA ARG A 12 -17.49 7.13 -3.20
C ARG A 12 -16.47 6.04 -2.91
N SER A 13 -16.89 4.78 -3.06
CA SER A 13 -15.95 3.66 -3.08
C SER A 13 -15.08 3.76 -4.32
N SER A 14 -13.87 3.22 -4.26
CA SER A 14 -13.00 3.11 -5.44
C SER A 14 -13.24 1.75 -6.08
N GLU A 15 -13.89 1.74 -7.24
CA GLU A 15 -14.16 0.52 -8.01
C GLU A 15 -12.86 -0.20 -8.38
N ILE A 16 -11.77 0.55 -8.59
CA ILE A 16 -10.42 0.00 -8.81
C ILE A 16 -9.92 -0.73 -7.56
N ARG A 17 -10.14 -0.20 -6.35
CA ARG A 17 -9.74 -0.89 -5.10
C ARG A 17 -10.50 -2.21 -4.92
N ASP A 18 -11.78 -2.23 -5.24
CA ASP A 18 -12.61 -3.44 -5.14
C ASP A 18 -12.15 -4.50 -6.14
N LEU A 19 -11.84 -4.09 -7.38
CA LEU A 19 -11.24 -4.97 -8.40
C LEU A 19 -9.87 -5.52 -7.97
N MET A 20 -9.00 -4.69 -7.40
CA MET A 20 -7.69 -5.12 -6.90
C MET A 20 -7.79 -6.10 -5.73
N SER A 21 -8.84 -5.99 -4.90
CA SER A 21 -9.08 -6.93 -3.81
C SER A 21 -9.49 -8.31 -4.30
N LEU A 22 -10.19 -8.39 -5.44
CA LEU A 22 -10.47 -9.65 -6.12
C LEU A 22 -9.24 -10.18 -6.84
N ALA A 23 -8.47 -9.29 -7.51
CA ALA A 23 -7.26 -9.62 -8.28
C ALA A 23 -6.21 -10.43 -7.49
N THR A 24 -6.18 -10.28 -6.17
CA THR A 24 -5.24 -10.95 -5.26
C THR A 24 -5.81 -12.21 -4.59
N ALA A 25 -7.03 -12.63 -4.94
CA ALA A 25 -7.62 -13.85 -4.42
C ALA A 25 -6.84 -15.09 -4.90
N PRO A 26 -6.55 -16.08 -4.03
CA PRO A 26 -5.64 -17.20 -4.32
C PRO A 26 -6.07 -18.09 -5.50
N ASP A 27 -7.38 -18.15 -5.81
CA ASP A 27 -7.93 -18.97 -6.90
C ASP A 27 -8.27 -18.16 -8.16
N MET A 28 -7.77 -16.92 -8.28
CA MET A 28 -8.10 -16.03 -9.40
C MET A 28 -6.90 -15.72 -10.31
N ILE A 29 -7.10 -15.86 -11.63
CA ILE A 29 -6.15 -15.41 -12.64
C ILE A 29 -6.56 -14.00 -13.07
N SER A 30 -5.78 -13.00 -12.66
CA SER A 30 -6.04 -11.59 -12.96
C SER A 30 -5.19 -11.09 -14.13
N PHE A 31 -5.85 -10.67 -15.21
CA PHE A 31 -5.25 -9.84 -16.28
C PHE A 31 -5.52 -8.34 -16.06
N ALA A 32 -6.17 -7.96 -14.95
CA ALA A 32 -6.34 -6.57 -14.58
C ALA A 32 -4.95 -6.00 -14.28
N GLY A 33 -4.43 -5.19 -15.20
CA GLY A 33 -3.11 -4.59 -15.07
C GLY A 33 -3.02 -3.62 -13.88
N GLY A 34 -1.79 -3.42 -13.38
CA GLY A 34 -1.51 -2.39 -12.36
C GLY A 34 -0.88 -2.91 -11.07
N MET A 35 -0.76 -4.24 -10.89
CA MET A 35 -0.01 -4.82 -9.77
C MET A 35 1.36 -5.31 -10.24
N PRO A 36 2.47 -4.78 -9.72
CA PRO A 36 3.79 -5.36 -9.98
C PRO A 36 3.86 -6.77 -9.40
N GLY A 37 4.60 -7.67 -10.06
CA GLY A 37 4.87 -9.01 -9.50
C GLY A 37 5.64 -8.89 -8.19
N ASN A 38 5.20 -9.61 -7.15
CA ASN A 38 5.79 -9.53 -5.82
C ASN A 38 7.27 -9.98 -5.83
N GLU A 39 7.61 -10.92 -6.70
CA GLU A 39 8.96 -11.43 -6.93
C GLU A 39 9.92 -10.39 -7.52
N LEU A 40 9.40 -9.30 -8.09
CA LEU A 40 10.20 -8.21 -8.64
C LEU A 40 10.55 -7.16 -7.57
N PHE A 41 10.02 -7.28 -6.35
CA PHE A 41 10.38 -6.36 -5.29
C PHE A 41 11.84 -6.59 -4.87
N PRO A 42 12.68 -5.54 -4.82
CA PRO A 42 14.11 -5.67 -4.56
C PRO A 42 14.41 -5.79 -3.06
N ILE A 43 13.85 -6.83 -2.41
CA ILE A 43 13.89 -7.01 -0.95
C ILE A 43 15.32 -6.99 -0.42
N GLU A 44 16.24 -7.74 -1.04
CA GLU A 44 17.65 -7.79 -0.63
C GLU A 44 18.36 -6.43 -0.73
N THR A 45 17.96 -5.58 -1.67
CA THR A 45 18.55 -4.25 -1.82
C THR A 45 18.03 -3.31 -0.74
N ILE A 46 16.73 -3.36 -0.43
CA ILE A 46 16.15 -2.60 0.67
C ILE A 46 16.78 -3.02 2.01
N ASP A 47 16.96 -4.32 2.23
CA ASP A 47 17.61 -4.83 3.43
C ASP A 47 19.04 -4.31 3.55
N ARG A 48 19.84 -4.38 2.49
CA ARG A 48 21.22 -3.84 2.51
C ARG A 48 21.24 -2.35 2.85
N ILE A 49 20.35 -1.55 2.25
CA ILE A 49 20.24 -0.13 2.55
C ILE A 49 19.91 0.06 4.03
N TYR A 50 18.88 -0.59 4.55
CA TYR A 50 18.47 -0.48 5.95
C TYR A 50 19.58 -0.88 6.94
N HIS A 51 20.35 -1.92 6.62
CA HIS A 51 21.48 -2.36 7.44
C HIS A 51 22.68 -1.41 7.37
N SER A 52 22.85 -0.67 6.27
CA SER A 52 23.92 0.33 6.13
C SER A 52 23.69 1.62 6.93
N LEU A 53 22.44 1.87 7.38
CA LEU A 53 22.11 3.08 8.14
C LEU A 53 22.63 3.01 9.58
N THR A 54 23.14 4.14 10.06
CA THR A 54 23.49 4.36 11.46
C THR A 54 22.23 4.41 12.35
N LEU A 55 22.41 4.22 13.67
CA LEU A 55 21.32 4.35 14.63
C LEU A 55 20.64 5.72 14.56
N LYS A 56 21.43 6.78 14.34
CA LYS A 56 20.92 8.15 14.25
C LYS A 56 20.04 8.37 13.02
N GLU A 57 20.45 7.85 11.86
CA GLU A 57 19.65 7.94 10.62
C GLU A 57 18.32 7.19 10.77
N LYS A 58 18.34 6.01 11.40
CA LYS A 58 17.12 5.26 11.71
C LYS A 58 16.19 6.04 12.63
N GLN A 59 16.72 6.68 13.67
CA GLN A 59 15.92 7.50 14.58
C GLN A 59 15.28 8.70 13.88
N VAL A 60 16.01 9.36 12.97
CA VAL A 60 15.47 10.47 12.17
C VAL A 60 14.34 9.98 11.26
N ALA A 61 14.51 8.83 10.59
CA ALA A 61 13.48 8.28 9.71
C ALA A 61 12.18 7.88 10.43
N LEU A 62 12.27 7.58 11.73
CA LEU A 62 11.12 7.24 12.57
C LEU A 62 10.52 8.44 13.31
N GLN A 63 11.15 9.61 13.21
CA GLN A 63 10.66 10.84 13.84
C GLN A 63 9.67 11.55 12.91
N TYR A 64 8.74 12.30 13.50
CA TYR A 64 7.94 13.25 12.73
C TYR A 64 8.85 14.25 12.00
N GLY A 65 8.47 14.56 10.76
CA GLY A 65 9.13 15.60 9.96
C GLY A 65 9.01 16.98 10.58
#